data_AF-A0A7K1FPD8-F1
#
_entry.id   AF-A0A7K1FPD8-F1
#
_cell.length_a   1.000
_cell.length_b   1.000
_cell.length_c   1.000
_cell.angle_alpha   90.00
_cell.angle_beta   90.00
_cell.angle_gamma   90.00
#
_symmetry.space_group_name_H-M   'P 1'
#
loop_
_entity.id
_entity.type
_entity.pdbx_description
1 polymer ?
#
loop_
_entity_poly.entity_id
_entity_poly.type
_entity_poly.pdbx_seq_one_letter_code
_entity_poly.pdbx_strand_id
1 'polypeptide(L)'
;MELDFETIKTTAMWVLIGLAVVAIVLAIVIKKIVGKIITLVLAAVIIFFGWQQRDRIVSYAEGAQNAVGAAACDSPSFFGIDVTLPGCPGS
;
A
#
# COMPACT_ATOMS: atom_id res chain seq x y z
N MET A 1 -9.76 21.52 57.44
CA MET A 1 -9.48 20.47 56.45
C MET A 1 -8.16 20.86 55.79
N GLU A 2 -7.06 20.61 56.49
CA GLU A 2 -5.73 20.71 55.89
C GLU A 2 -5.62 19.56 54.89
N LEU A 3 -5.74 19.87 53.60
CA LEU A 3 -5.42 18.89 52.58
C LEU A 3 -3.92 18.65 52.70
N ASP A 4 -3.61 17.46 53.23
CA ASP A 4 -2.26 17.01 53.47
C ASP A 4 -1.43 17.12 52.18
N PHE A 5 -0.52 18.09 52.15
CA PHE A 5 0.31 18.43 50.99
C PHE A 5 1.08 17.21 50.49
N GLU A 6 1.38 16.28 51.39
CA GLU A 6 2.07 15.03 51.10
C GLU A 6 1.20 14.09 50.25
N THR A 7 -0.11 14.05 50.53
CA THR A 7 -1.09 13.28 49.75
C THR A 7 -1.26 13.86 48.34
N ILE A 8 -1.28 15.19 48.20
CA ILE A 8 -1.37 15.84 46.88
C ILE A 8 -0.11 15.54 46.06
N LYS A 9 1.06 15.67 46.66
CA LYS A 9 2.35 15.43 45.98
C LYS A 9 2.49 13.97 45.55
N THR A 10 2.12 13.02 46.40
CA THR A 10 2.21 11.59 46.05
C THR A 10 1.24 11.24 44.92
N THR A 11 0.00 11.74 44.99
CA THR A 11 -1.01 11.49 43.97
C THR A 11 -0.62 12.09 42.62
N ALA A 12 -0.12 13.33 42.62
CA ALA A 12 0.35 13.99 41.39
C ALA A 12 1.51 13.23 40.73
N MET A 13 2.43 12.67 41.52
CA MET A 13 3.53 11.86 41.02
C MET A 13 3.03 10.58 40.34
N TRP A 14 2.09 9.87 40.95
CA TRP A 14 1.48 8.67 40.36
C TRP A 14 0.68 8.97 39.09
N VAL A 15 -0.03 10.11 39.04
CA VAL A 15 -0.76 10.54 37.85
C VAL A 15 0.19 10.83 36.69
N LEU A 16 1.31 11.49 36.93
CA LEU A 16 2.32 11.74 35.89
C LEU A 16 2.92 10.46 35.33
N ILE A 17 3.24 9.50 36.22
CA ILE A 17 3.74 8.18 35.81
C ILE A 17 2.67 7.44 34.99
N GLY A 18 1.41 7.45 35.45
CA GLY A 18 0.29 6.86 34.71
C GLY A 18 0.13 7.45 33.32
N LEU A 19 0.20 8.78 33.20
CA LEU A 19 0.12 9.49 31.92
C LEU A 19 1.25 9.09 30.97
N ALA A 20 2.48 8.98 31.49
CA ALA A 20 3.64 8.56 30.70
C ALA A 20 3.45 7.14 30.14
N VAL A 21 2.95 6.20 30.95
CA VAL A 21 2.66 4.83 30.51
C VAL A 21 1.59 4.83 29.42
N VAL A 22 0.49 5.57 29.61
CA VAL A 22 -0.59 5.68 28.62
C VAL A 22 -0.09 6.26 27.30
N ALA A 23 0.75 7.29 27.34
CA ALA A 23 1.35 7.88 26.14
C ALA A 23 2.20 6.88 25.35
N ILE A 24 2.99 6.05 26.05
CA ILE A 24 3.82 5.00 25.42
C ILE A 24 2.93 3.93 24.78
N VAL A 25 1.88 3.49 25.47
CA VAL A 25 0.94 2.48 24.94
C VAL A 25 0.26 3.01 23.68
N LEU A 26 -0.23 4.25 23.69
CA LEU A 26 -0.81 4.92 22.52
C LEU A 26 0.18 4.99 21.35
N ALA A 27 1.44 5.34 21.60
CA ALA A 27 2.47 5.38 20.56
C ALA A 27 2.72 4.02 19.90
N ILE A 28 2.69 2.93 20.68
CA ILE A 28 2.83 1.56 20.17
C ILE A 28 1.60 1.17 19.33
N VAL A 29 0.40 1.52 19.80
CA VAL A 29 -0.85 1.25 19.07
C VAL A 29 -0.85 1.96 17.72
N ILE A 30 -0.47 3.24 17.67
CA ILE A 30 -0.35 4.00 16.42
C ILE A 30 0.63 3.31 15.46
N LYS A 31 1.83 2.90 15.94
CA LYS A 31 2.79 2.16 15.09
C LYS A 31 2.20 0.87 14.51
N LYS A 32 1.43 0.11 15.29
CA LYS A 32 0.76 -1.12 14.81
C LYS A 32 -0.34 -0.84 13.79
N ILE A 33 -1.12 0.23 13.98
CA ILE A 33 -2.18 0.62 13.06
C ILE A 33 -1.59 1.12 11.73
N VAL A 34 -0.58 1.98 11.79
CA VAL A 34 0.09 2.52 10.59
C VAL A 34 0.69 1.41 9.75
N GLY A 35 1.34 0.41 10.36
CA GLY A 35 1.85 -0.76 9.63
C GLY A 35 0.76 -1.51 8.86
N LYS A 36 -0.39 -1.78 9.50
CA LYS A 36 -1.53 -2.43 8.85
C LYS A 36 -2.12 -1.59 7.71
N ILE A 37 -2.26 -0.29 7.91
CA ILE A 37 -2.80 0.63 6.88
C ILE A 37 -1.86 0.67 5.68
N ILE A 38 -0.55 0.81 5.89
CA ILE A 38 0.43 0.82 4.80
C ILE A 38 0.37 -0.49 4.01
N THR A 39 0.28 -1.64 4.67
CA THR A 39 0.14 -2.93 3.96
C THR A 39 -1.15 -3.02 3.15
N LEU A 40 -2.27 -2.51 3.67
CA LEU A 40 -3.55 -2.49 2.96
C LEU A 40 -3.48 -1.58 1.73
N VAL A 41 -2.92 -0.39 1.89
CA VAL A 41 -2.74 0.57 0.78
C VAL A 41 -1.80 0.00 -0.29
N LEU A 42 -0.68 -0.61 0.11
CA LEU A 42 0.23 -1.27 -0.84
C LEU A 42 -0.46 -2.37 -1.63
N ALA A 43 -1.25 -3.23 -0.96
CA ALA A 43 -2.01 -4.27 -1.63
C ALA A 43 -3.02 -3.68 -2.64
N ALA A 44 -3.74 -2.62 -2.25
CA ALA A 44 -4.68 -1.92 -3.13
C ALA A 44 -3.97 -1.31 -4.35
N VAL A 45 -2.80 -0.71 -4.16
CA VAL A 45 -1.97 -0.16 -5.25
C VAL A 45 -1.51 -1.27 -6.20
N ILE A 46 -1.02 -2.40 -5.69
CA ILE A 46 -0.58 -3.53 -6.53
C ILE A 46 -1.75 -4.07 -7.36
N ILE A 47 -2.92 -4.26 -6.75
CA ILE A 47 -4.13 -4.70 -7.45
C ILE A 47 -4.51 -3.70 -8.54
N PHE A 48 -4.50 -2.40 -8.22
CA PHE A 48 -4.85 -1.34 -9.17
C PHE A 48 -3.89 -1.30 -10.37
N PHE A 49 -2.58 -1.33 -10.13
CA PHE A 49 -1.58 -1.39 -11.20
C PHE A 49 -1.67 -2.66 -12.02
N GLY A 50 -1.90 -3.82 -11.38
CA GLY A 50 -2.12 -5.08 -12.08
C GLY A 50 -3.35 -5.03 -12.99
N TRP A 51 -4.43 -4.37 -12.54
CA TRP A 51 -5.63 -4.14 -13.35
C TRP A 51 -5.36 -3.24 -14.55
N GLN A 52 -4.63 -2.13 -14.36
CA GLN A 52 -4.24 -1.26 -15.48
C GLN A 52 -3.36 -1.96 -16.51
N GLN A 53 -2.43 -2.80 -16.06
CA GLN A 53 -1.60 -3.61 -16.96
C GLN A 53 -2.43 -4.66 -17.70
N ARG A 54 -3.37 -5.32 -17.01
CA ARG A 54 -4.29 -6.27 -17.63
C ARG A 54 -5.13 -5.61 -18.73
N ASP A 55 -5.72 -4.45 -18.47
CA ASP A 55 -6.54 -3.74 -19.46
C ASP A 55 -5.74 -3.37 -20.71
N ARG A 56 -4.47 -2.93 -20.54
CA ARG A 56 -3.57 -2.68 -21.68
C ARG A 56 -3.34 -3.93 -22.52
N ILE A 57 -3.08 -5.08 -21.89
CA ILE A 57 -2.91 -6.34 -22.63
C ILE A 57 -4.19 -6.75 -23.34
N VAL A 58 -5.34 -6.65 -22.68
CA VAL A 58 -6.63 -7.04 -23.27
C VAL A 58 -6.94 -6.15 -24.47
N SER A 59 -6.75 -4.82 -24.35
CA SER A 59 -6.92 -3.89 -25.47
C SER A 59 -5.94 -4.15 -26.62
N TYR A 60 -4.72 -4.58 -26.29
CA TYR A 60 -3.73 -4.98 -27.30
C TYR A 60 -4.12 -6.28 -28.00
N ALA A 61 -4.57 -7.28 -27.25
CA ALA A 61 -5.04 -8.54 -27.81
C ALA A 61 -6.27 -8.36 -28.71
N GLU A 62 -7.24 -7.55 -28.30
CA GLU A 62 -8.42 -7.21 -29.11
C GLU A 62 -8.04 -6.38 -30.35
N GLY A 63 -7.12 -5.42 -30.21
CA GLY A 63 -6.59 -4.64 -31.33
C GLY A 63 -5.84 -5.51 -32.35
N ALA A 64 -5.01 -6.45 -31.86
CA ALA A 64 -4.26 -7.38 -32.69
C ALA A 64 -5.14 -8.43 -33.35
N GLN A 65 -6.20 -8.90 -32.69
CA GLN A 65 -7.19 -9.79 -33.31
C GLN A 65 -7.94 -9.12 -34.47
N ASN A 66 -8.10 -7.79 -34.42
CA ASN A 66 -8.77 -7.01 -35.45
C ASN A 66 -7.81 -6.39 -36.49
N ALA A 67 -6.50 -6.38 -36.24
CA ALA A 67 -5.49 -5.81 -37.13
C ALA A 67 -4.88 -6.88 -38.06
N VAL A 68 -5.03 -6.68 -39.38
CA VAL A 68 -4.45 -7.54 -40.41
C VAL A 68 -3.05 -7.03 -40.77
N GLY A 69 -2.00 -7.80 -40.46
CA GLY A 69 -0.61 -7.54 -40.88
C GLY A 69 0.26 -6.74 -39.88
N ALA A 70 1.50 -6.42 -40.30
CA ALA A 70 2.64 -5.94 -39.50
C ALA A 70 2.43 -4.68 -38.61
N ALA A 71 1.22 -4.10 -38.59
CA ALA A 71 0.82 -3.05 -37.65
C ALA A 71 0.49 -3.57 -36.23
N ALA A 72 0.39 -4.90 -36.04
CA ALA A 72 0.06 -5.55 -34.77
C ALA A 72 1.28 -5.98 -33.92
N CYS A 73 2.46 -5.38 -34.13
CA CYS A 73 3.72 -5.82 -33.53
C CYS A 73 4.25 -4.92 -32.39
N ASP A 74 3.41 -4.06 -31.83
CA ASP A 74 3.80 -3.17 -30.74
C ASP A 74 3.71 -3.90 -29.40
N SER A 75 4.82 -4.37 -28.83
CA SER A 75 4.82 -5.24 -27.64
C SER A 75 4.46 -4.47 -26.36
N PRO A 76 3.28 -4.67 -25.73
CA PRO A 76 3.02 -4.12 -24.42
C PRO A 76 3.85 -4.84 -23.36
N SER A 77 4.31 -4.08 -22.36
CA SER A 77 5.01 -4.65 -21.21
C SER A 77 4.02 -5.07 -20.10
N PHE A 78 4.14 -6.30 -19.63
CA PHE A 78 3.45 -6.82 -18.46
C PHE A 78 4.47 -7.09 -17.36
N PHE A 79 4.40 -6.34 -16.26
CA PHE A 79 5.39 -6.40 -15.18
C PHE A 79 6.85 -6.28 -15.66
N GLY A 80 7.09 -5.50 -16.72
CA GLY A 80 8.42 -5.30 -17.32
C GLY A 80 8.88 -6.42 -18.26
N ILE A 81 8.02 -7.38 -18.57
CA ILE A 81 8.24 -8.38 -19.61
C ILE A 81 7.48 -7.94 -20.86
N ASP A 82 8.21 -7.67 -21.94
CA ASP A 82 7.61 -7.33 -23.22
C ASP A 82 6.97 -8.59 -23.84
N VAL A 83 5.66 -8.52 -24.07
CA VAL A 83 4.90 -9.66 -24.60
C VAL A 83 4.70 -9.44 -26.10
N THR A 84 5.29 -10.31 -26.93
CA THR A 84 5.13 -10.26 -28.39
C THR A 84 4.14 -11.31 -28.87
N LEU A 85 3.49 -11.02 -30.00
CA LEU A 85 2.62 -11.97 -30.69
C LEU A 85 3.45 -12.90 -31.61
N PRO A 86 3.15 -14.21 -31.65
CA PRO A 86 3.83 -15.13 -32.57
C PRO A 86 3.46 -14.80 -34.03
N GLY A 87 4.45 -14.39 -34.83
CA GLY A 87 4.27 -14.03 -36.25
C GLY A 87 4.80 -12.66 -36.66
N CYS A 88 5.34 -11.86 -35.74
CA CYS A 88 6.01 -10.60 -36.07
C CYS A 88 7.44 -10.83 -36.59
N PRO A 89 7.84 -10.26 -37.74
CA PRO A 89 9.17 -10.44 -38.31
C PRO A 89 10.17 -9.56 -37.54
N GLY A 90 10.90 -10.16 -36.61
CA GLY A 90 11.84 -9.44 -35.75
C GLY A 90 12.35 -10.28 -34.58
N SER A 91 12.78 -11.51 -34.87
CA SER A 91 13.76 -12.26 -34.07
C SER A 91 14.93 -12.62 -34.98
#